data_AF-A0A3D0C794-F1
#
_entry.id   AF-A0A3D0C794-F1
#
_cell.length_a   1.000
_cell.length_b   1.000
_cell.length_c   1.000
_cell.angle_alpha   90.00
_cell.angle_beta   90.00
_cell.angle_gamma   90.00
#
_symmetry.space_group_name_H-M   'P 1'
#
loop_
_entity.id
_entity.type
_entity.pdbx_description
1 polymer ?
#
loop_
_entity_poly.entity_id
_entity_poly.type
_entity_poly.pdbx_seq_one_letter_code
_entity_poly.pdbx_strand_id
1 'polypeptide(L)'
;MSTKLYYIYDPMCSWCWGYRPVWDLLQQHLPKSIAVEYVVGGLAADSDSAMPIAQQQMIQNHWRTIEQKLGTRFNHDFWRDNTPRRSTYNACRAAIAANKQSCQEPMIDAIQQAYYLRALNPSDVDVLVRVAT
;
A
#
# COMPACT_ATOMS: atom_id res chain seq x y z
N MET A 1 -24.25 -15.97 -14.53
CA MET A 1 -24.01 -14.77 -13.70
C MET A 1 -22.51 -14.66 -13.47
N SER A 2 -21.93 -13.47 -13.63
CA SER A 2 -20.53 -13.21 -13.29
C SER A 2 -20.48 -12.73 -11.84
N THR A 3 -19.84 -13.50 -10.97
CA THR A 3 -19.60 -13.12 -9.57
C THR A 3 -18.28 -12.37 -9.50
N LYS A 4 -18.23 -11.29 -8.71
CA LYS A 4 -17.04 -10.46 -8.57
C LYS A 4 -16.69 -10.27 -7.10
N LEU A 5 -15.41 -10.41 -6.79
CA LEU A 5 -14.83 -10.09 -5.49
C LEU A 5 -14.15 -8.72 -5.59
N TYR A 6 -14.64 -7.74 -4.84
CA TYR A 6 -13.99 -6.44 -4.72
C TYR A 6 -12.94 -6.51 -3.62
N TYR A 7 -11.69 -6.23 -3.97
CA TYR A 7 -10.60 -6.06 -3.01
C TYR A 7 -10.35 -4.58 -2.78
N ILE A 8 -10.91 -4.05 -1.69
CA ILE A 8 -10.77 -2.66 -1.30
C ILE A 8 -9.49 -2.50 -0.47
N TYR A 9 -8.57 -1.65 -0.93
CA TYR A 9 -7.25 -1.48 -0.29
C TYR A 9 -6.73 -0.06 -0.47
N ASP A 10 -5.61 0.26 0.18
CA ASP A 10 -4.81 1.45 -0.12
C ASP A 10 -3.33 1.02 -0.15
N PRO A 11 -2.51 1.43 -1.14
CA PRO A 11 -1.10 1.02 -1.22
C PRO A 11 -0.28 1.37 0.03
N MET A 12 -0.71 2.39 0.79
CA MET A 12 -0.07 2.87 2.02
C MET A 12 -0.78 2.39 3.30
N CYS A 13 -1.76 1.48 3.21
CA CYS A 13 -2.37 0.84 4.37
C CYS A 13 -1.48 -0.30 4.90
N SER A 14 -0.97 -0.13 6.12
CA SER A 14 -0.08 -1.12 6.74
C SER A 14 -0.74 -2.48 6.97
N TRP A 15 -2.04 -2.51 7.23
CA TRP A 15 -2.80 -3.76 7.35
C TRP A 15 -3.00 -4.45 5.99
N CYS A 16 -3.15 -3.69 4.89
CA CYS A 16 -3.18 -4.28 3.55
C CYS A 16 -1.82 -4.92 3.20
N TRP A 17 -0.71 -4.32 3.62
CA TRP A 17 0.62 -4.92 3.52
C TRP A 17 0.75 -6.20 4.36
N GLY A 18 0.37 -6.14 5.64
CA GLY A 18 0.39 -7.32 6.52
C GLY A 18 -0.52 -8.46 6.04
N TYR A 19 -1.61 -8.14 5.34
CA TYR A 19 -2.54 -9.11 4.78
C TYR A 19 -2.05 -9.76 3.47
N ARG A 20 -1.01 -9.21 2.82
CA ARG A 20 -0.56 -9.64 1.48
C ARG A 20 -0.36 -11.15 1.35
N PRO A 21 0.32 -11.87 2.28
CA PRO A 21 0.50 -13.31 2.15
C PRO A 21 -0.82 -14.09 2.16
N VAL A 22 -1.79 -13.65 2.95
CA VAL A 22 -3.13 -14.27 3.01
C VAL A 22 -3.93 -13.94 1.76
N TRP A 23 -3.80 -12.70 1.25
CA TRP A 23 -4.43 -12.30 0.00
C TRP A 23 -3.91 -13.13 -1.19
N ASP A 24 -2.60 -13.31 -1.30
CA ASP A 24 -1.99 -14.14 -2.35
C ASP A 24 -2.47 -15.59 -2.26
N LEU A 25 -2.57 -16.15 -1.04
CA LEU A 25 -3.12 -17.48 -0.81
C LEU A 25 -4.61 -17.57 -1.22
N LEU A 26 -5.41 -16.56 -0.85
CA LEU A 26 -6.84 -16.51 -1.21
C LEU A 26 -7.01 -16.47 -2.72
N GLN A 27 -6.23 -15.66 -3.44
CA GLN A 27 -6.29 -15.57 -4.90
C GLN A 27 -5.98 -16.93 -5.58
N GLN A 28 -5.03 -17.70 -5.04
CA GLN A 28 -4.72 -19.05 -5.55
C GLN A 28 -5.88 -20.04 -5.38
N HIS A 29 -6.69 -19.86 -4.34
CA HIS A 29 -7.83 -20.74 -4.02
C HIS A 29 -9.16 -20.24 -4.57
N LEU A 30 -9.19 -19.04 -5.19
CA LEU A 30 -10.40 -18.46 -5.71
C LEU A 30 -10.84 -19.19 -6.99
N PRO A 31 -12.12 -19.59 -7.12
CA PRO A 31 -12.62 -20.16 -8.36
C PRO A 31 -12.40 -19.21 -9.54
N LYS A 32 -11.93 -19.73 -10.68
CA LYS A 32 -11.69 -18.95 -11.92
C LYS A 32 -12.94 -18.20 -12.43
N SER A 33 -14.13 -18.60 -12.00
CA SER A 33 -15.40 -17.94 -12.32
C SER A 33 -15.64 -16.64 -11.55
N ILE A 34 -14.86 -16.38 -10.49
CA ILE A 34 -14.94 -15.15 -9.70
C ILE A 34 -13.84 -14.19 -10.19
N ALA A 35 -14.26 -13.07 -10.78
CA ALA A 35 -13.33 -12.01 -11.15
C ALA A 35 -12.95 -11.20 -9.90
N VAL A 36 -11.67 -10.86 -9.75
CA VAL A 36 -11.18 -9.94 -8.71
C VAL A 36 -11.14 -8.54 -9.29
N GLU A 37 -11.73 -7.56 -8.59
CA GLU A 37 -11.61 -6.14 -8.92
C GLU A 37 -10.93 -5.40 -7.77
N TYR A 38 -9.77 -4.82 -8.06
CA TYR A 38 -9.01 -3.99 -7.13
C TYR A 38 -9.58 -2.58 -7.08
N VAL A 39 -10.01 -2.15 -5.90
CA VAL A 39 -10.59 -0.82 -5.66
C VAL A 39 -9.74 -0.09 -4.63
N VAL A 40 -9.22 1.08 -5.01
CA VAL A 40 -8.51 1.94 -4.04
C VAL A 40 -9.51 2.63 -3.12
N GLY A 41 -9.31 2.51 -1.81
CA GLY A 41 -10.17 3.09 -0.78
C GLY A 41 -9.88 4.56 -0.48
N GLY A 42 -8.69 5.06 -0.81
CA GLY A 42 -8.31 6.46 -0.59
C GLY A 42 -8.23 6.82 0.89
N LEU A 43 -7.22 6.29 1.59
CA LEU A 43 -7.09 6.38 3.03
C LEU A 43 -6.80 7.80 3.56
N ALA A 44 -6.14 8.66 2.78
CA ALA A 44 -5.96 10.07 3.11
C ALA A 44 -5.84 10.96 1.85
N ALA A 45 -6.53 12.10 1.87
CA ALA A 45 -6.53 13.09 0.79
C ALA A 45 -5.15 13.71 0.53
N ASP A 46 -5.01 14.38 -0.61
CA ASP A 46 -3.78 15.07 -0.97
C ASP A 46 -3.42 16.14 0.07
N SER A 47 -2.15 16.14 0.45
CA SER A 47 -1.59 17.14 1.34
C SER A 47 -0.07 17.21 1.20
N ASP A 48 0.45 18.43 1.17
CA ASP A 48 1.88 18.72 1.24
C ASP A 48 2.35 18.94 2.68
N SER A 49 1.43 18.93 3.66
CA SER A 49 1.78 19.12 5.06
C SER A 49 2.49 17.88 5.62
N ALA A 50 3.57 18.12 6.36
CA ALA A 50 4.21 17.09 7.16
C ALA A 50 3.21 16.46 8.13
N MET A 51 3.29 15.14 8.28
CA MET A 51 2.44 14.39 9.19
C MET A 51 2.72 14.81 10.64
N PRO A 52 1.70 15.15 11.44
CA PRO A 52 1.90 15.48 12.85
C PRO A 52 2.56 14.34 13.63
N ILE A 53 3.43 14.65 14.59
CA ILE A 53 4.20 13.67 15.37
C ILE A 53 3.31 12.61 16.04
N ALA A 54 2.18 13.02 16.64
CA ALA A 54 1.24 12.09 17.26
C ALA A 54 0.68 11.08 16.25
N GLN A 55 0.44 11.49 15.01
CA GLN A 55 -0.03 10.61 13.95
C GLN A 55 1.08 9.67 13.45
N GLN A 56 2.33 10.15 13.37
CA GLN A 56 3.48 9.31 13.06
C GLN A 56 3.65 8.20 14.11
N GLN A 57 3.59 8.56 15.40
CA GLN A 57 3.67 7.61 16.52
C GLN A 57 2.56 6.56 16.48
N MET A 58 1.32 6.98 16.19
CA MET A 58 0.20 6.07 16.02
C MET A 58 0.45 5.05 14.90
N ILE A 59 0.90 5.50 13.72
CA ILE A 59 1.14 4.60 12.58
C ILE A 59 2.35 3.69 12.85
N GLN A 60 3.42 4.18 13.48
CA GLN A 60 4.53 3.34 13.94
C GLN A 60 4.06 2.22 14.87
N ASN A 61 3.12 2.52 15.78
CA ASN A 61 2.56 1.51 16.67
C ASN A 61 1.72 0.49 15.92
N HIS A 62 1.00 0.88 14.87
CA HIS A 62 0.35 -0.09 13.98
C HIS A 62 1.36 -1.02 13.32
N TRP A 63 2.49 -0.51 12.81
CA TRP A 63 3.53 -1.34 12.21
C TRP A 63 4.07 -2.36 13.21
N ARG A 64 4.46 -1.92 14.42
CA ARG A 64 4.92 -2.81 15.50
C ARG A 64 3.88 -3.86 15.87
N THR A 65 2.61 -3.49 15.93
CA THR A 65 1.50 -4.43 16.21
C THR A 65 1.39 -5.48 15.12
N ILE A 66 1.53 -5.09 13.85
CA ILE A 66 1.45 -6.00 12.70
C ILE A 66 2.66 -6.94 12.69
N GLU A 67 3.87 -6.43 12.96
CA GLU A 67 5.09 -7.25 13.13
C GLU A 67 4.88 -8.34 14.19
N GLN A 68 4.39 -7.94 15.37
CA GLN A 68 4.17 -8.87 16.49
C GLN A 68 3.10 -9.93 16.19
N LYS A 69 2.02 -9.54 15.51
CA LYS A 69 0.88 -10.44 15.25
C LYS A 69 1.09 -11.34 14.04
N LEU A 70 1.72 -10.83 12.99
CA LEU A 70 1.74 -11.47 11.67
C LEU A 70 3.17 -11.84 11.21
N GLY A 71 4.22 -11.39 11.89
CA GLY A 71 5.61 -11.57 11.43
C GLY A 71 5.96 -10.78 10.17
N THR A 72 5.09 -9.86 9.75
CA THR A 72 5.32 -8.95 8.61
C THR A 72 6.58 -8.13 8.85
N ARG A 73 7.39 -7.88 7.81
CA ARG A 73 8.62 -7.08 7.95
C ARG A 73 8.35 -5.61 7.66
N PHE A 74 8.96 -4.74 8.46
CA PHE A 74 9.00 -3.30 8.23
C PHE A 74 10.42 -2.77 8.40
N ASN A 75 10.78 -1.78 7.59
CA ASN A 75 11.98 -0.98 7.74
C ASN A 75 11.61 0.34 8.44
N HIS A 76 11.92 0.41 9.73
CA HIS A 76 11.59 1.57 10.57
C HIS A 76 12.46 2.81 10.27
N ASP A 77 13.50 2.68 9.44
CA ASP A 77 14.31 3.82 8.98
C ASP A 77 13.47 4.84 8.20
N PHE A 78 12.33 4.43 7.63
CA PHE A 78 11.36 5.34 7.00
C PHE A 78 11.06 6.56 7.87
N TRP A 79 10.85 6.35 9.17
CA TRP A 79 10.45 7.40 10.11
C TRP A 79 11.59 8.37 10.47
N ARG A 80 12.84 7.97 10.25
CA ARG A 80 14.04 8.78 10.50
C ARG A 80 14.48 9.52 9.23
N ASP A 81 14.41 8.84 8.09
CA ASP A 81 15.07 9.27 6.85
C ASP A 81 14.12 10.03 5.91
N ASN A 82 12.84 10.15 6.26
CA ASN A 82 11.83 10.83 5.45
C ASN A 82 11.11 11.93 6.24
N THR A 83 10.40 12.79 5.51
CA THR A 83 9.34 13.65 6.06
C THR A 83 7.99 13.07 5.66
N PRO A 84 7.37 12.21 6.50
CA PRO A 84 6.14 11.52 6.13
C PRO A 84 5.01 12.52 5.92
N ARG A 85 4.15 12.26 4.93
CA ARG A 85 2.90 13.00 4.73
C ARG A 85 1.71 12.07 4.85
N ARG A 86 0.64 12.55 5.46
CA ARG A 86 -0.62 11.80 5.52
C ARG A 86 -1.41 12.03 4.23
N SER A 87 -0.88 11.51 3.13
CA SER A 87 -1.43 11.71 1.77
C SER A 87 -1.23 10.44 0.97
N THR A 88 -2.32 9.70 0.68
CA THR A 88 -2.23 8.40 -0.01
C THR A 88 -2.77 8.43 -1.44
N TYR A 89 -3.47 9.50 -1.81
CA TYR A 89 -4.14 9.60 -3.12
C TYR A 89 -3.18 9.49 -4.30
N ASN A 90 -1.95 10.01 -4.20
CA ASN A 90 -0.95 9.84 -5.26
C ASN A 90 -0.56 8.38 -5.48
N ALA A 91 -0.35 7.61 -4.41
CA ALA A 91 -0.09 6.17 -4.53
C ALA A 91 -1.30 5.42 -5.12
N CYS A 92 -2.52 5.78 -4.70
CA CYS A 92 -3.76 5.25 -5.28
C CYS A 92 -3.88 5.55 -6.79
N ARG A 93 -3.61 6.80 -7.19
CA ARG A 93 -3.61 7.21 -8.60
C ARG A 93 -2.54 6.48 -9.39
N ALA A 94 -1.37 6.23 -8.81
CA ALA A 94 -0.30 5.48 -9.45
C ALA A 94 -0.72 4.02 -9.73
N ALA A 95 -1.40 3.36 -8.78
CA ALA A 95 -1.97 2.03 -9.02
C ALA A 95 -3.07 2.05 -10.10
N ILE A 96 -3.94 3.07 -10.12
CA ILE A 96 -4.95 3.25 -11.19
C ILE A 96 -4.28 3.49 -12.55
N ALA A 97 -3.24 4.32 -12.61
CA ALA A 97 -2.51 4.62 -13.83
C ALA A 97 -1.79 3.38 -14.38
N ALA A 98 -1.19 2.56 -13.51
CA ALA A 98 -0.60 1.28 -13.89
C ALA A 98 -1.65 0.26 -14.35
N ASN A 99 -2.87 0.29 -13.80
CA ASN A 99 -3.96 -0.57 -14.27
C ASN A 99 -4.32 -0.33 -15.74
N LYS A 100 -4.22 0.92 -16.22
CA LYS A 100 -4.41 1.25 -17.65
C LYS A 100 -3.39 0.57 -18.57
N GLN A 101 -2.31 0.05 -18.01
CA GLN A 101 -1.23 -0.68 -18.69
C GLN A 101 -1.17 -2.15 -18.26
N SER A 102 -2.22 -2.66 -17.60
CA SER A 102 -2.27 -4.02 -17.04
C SER A 102 -1.17 -4.33 -16.01
N CYS A 103 -0.59 -3.31 -15.37
CA CYS A 103 0.46 -3.43 -14.35
C CYS A 103 -0.01 -3.03 -12.94
N GLN A 104 -1.31 -3.13 -12.64
CA GLN A 104 -1.85 -2.70 -11.33
C GLN A 104 -1.20 -3.43 -10.15
N GLU A 105 -1.21 -4.76 -10.15
CA GLU A 105 -0.66 -5.56 -9.05
C GLU A 105 0.86 -5.39 -8.87
N PRO A 106 1.69 -5.44 -9.95
CA PRO A 106 3.11 -5.10 -9.85
C PRO A 106 3.36 -3.72 -9.25
N MET A 107 2.56 -2.71 -9.64
CA MET A 107 2.71 -1.36 -9.10
C MET A 107 2.36 -1.27 -7.61
N ILE A 108 1.30 -1.96 -7.17
CA ILE A 108 0.93 -2.03 -5.75
C ILE A 108 2.08 -2.64 -4.95
N ASP A 109 2.62 -3.77 -5.41
CA ASP A 109 3.74 -4.45 -4.75
C ASP A 109 4.98 -3.54 -4.71
N ALA A 110 5.34 -2.90 -5.82
CA ALA A 110 6.48 -1.99 -5.88
C ALA A 110 6.34 -0.80 -4.92
N ILE A 111 5.15 -0.21 -4.81
CA ILE A 111 4.85 0.88 -3.85
C ILE A 111 4.97 0.36 -2.41
N GLN A 112 4.38 -0.80 -2.10
CA GLN A 112 4.41 -1.38 -0.76
C GLN A 112 5.85 -1.73 -0.34
N GLN A 113 6.63 -2.36 -1.20
CA GLN A 113 8.04 -2.65 -0.92
C GLN A 113 8.87 -1.36 -0.76
N ALA A 114 8.63 -0.36 -1.60
CA ALA A 114 9.29 0.94 -1.48
C ALA A 114 9.06 1.57 -0.12
N TYR A 115 7.80 1.55 0.34
CA TYR A 115 7.41 2.15 1.60
C TYR A 115 7.89 1.33 2.79
N TYR A 116 7.50 0.06 2.85
CA TYR A 116 7.65 -0.76 4.05
C TYR A 116 9.00 -1.42 4.17
N LEU A 117 9.78 -1.60 3.10
CA LEU A 117 11.06 -2.31 3.16
C LEU A 117 12.26 -1.44 2.79
N ARG A 118 12.08 -0.43 1.93
CA ARG A 118 13.19 0.39 1.41
C ARG A 118 13.23 1.81 1.96
N ALA A 119 12.37 2.14 2.92
CA ALA A 119 12.31 3.46 3.55
C ALA A 119 12.17 4.62 2.54
N LEU A 120 11.40 4.43 1.48
CA LEU A 120 11.04 5.50 0.54
C LEU A 120 9.63 6.02 0.83
N ASN A 121 9.36 7.28 0.48
CA ASN A 121 8.08 7.92 0.73
C ASN A 121 7.15 7.86 -0.49
N PRO A 122 6.13 6.98 -0.49
CA PRO A 122 5.19 6.84 -1.62
C PRO A 122 4.21 8.02 -1.76
N SER A 123 4.23 9.00 -0.85
CA SER A 123 3.53 10.27 -1.03
C SER A 123 4.22 11.16 -2.08
N ASP A 124 5.51 10.92 -2.36
CA ASP A 124 6.31 11.67 -3.34
C ASP A 124 6.14 11.08 -4.75
N VAL A 125 5.77 11.92 -5.72
CA VAL A 125 5.57 11.49 -7.11
C VAL A 125 6.84 10.91 -7.72
N ASP A 126 8.00 11.47 -7.41
CA ASP A 126 9.29 10.96 -7.92
C ASP A 126 9.57 9.53 -7.44
N VAL A 127 9.18 9.20 -6.22
CA VAL A 127 9.27 7.82 -5.70
C VAL A 127 8.32 6.91 -6.48
N LEU A 128 7.08 7.36 -6.75
CA LEU A 128 6.11 6.59 -7.53
C LEU A 128 6.59 6.33 -8.96
N VAL A 129 7.17 7.34 -9.61
CA VAL A 129 7.76 7.20 -10.96
C VAL A 129 8.96 6.25 -10.92
N ARG A 130 9.84 6.37 -9.92
CA ARG A 130 11.01 5.51 -9.77
C ARG A 130 10.65 4.02 -9.63
N VAL A 131 9.47 3.70 -9.09
CA VAL A 131 9.03 2.32 -8.86
C VAL A 131 8.04 1.80 -9.89
N ALA A 132 7.68 2.62 -10.88
CA ALA A 132 6.94 2.15 -12.03
C ALA A 132 7.81 1.18 -12.83
N THR A 133 7.43 -0.09 -12.82
CA THR A 133 8.07 -1.19 -13.56
C THR A 133 7.14 -1.75 -14.61
#